data_AF-Q7ZAH4-F1
#
_entry.id   AF-Q7ZAH4-F1
#
_cell.length_a   1.000
_cell.length_b   1.000
_cell.length_c   1.000
_cell.angle_alpha   90.00
_cell.angle_beta   90.00
_cell.angle_gamma   90.00
#
_symmetry.space_group_name_H-M   'P 1'
#
loop_
_entity.id
_entity.type
_entity.pdbx_description
1 polymer ?
#
loop_
_entity_poly.entity_id
_entity_poly.type
_entity_poly.pdbx_seq_one_letter_code
_entity_poly.pdbx_strand_id
1 'polypeptide(L)'
;MAIDDTGGGESDQVNGGGNLTDEPVRVGEYTWDDLRREVHDGGRFDRSVYLGFEPRELSQRLEDAASAGKTLQAPFEEYLDPTTTPVAKDIYTWEHFKQEYYYEDGSLPRDSDGEVIPFDESEYLNFDPEHTENKLSAAEDIASELHEYVDENTVDVNPELDEDEFFSTRDGHTTVVNRYDLEKAVPQSKKSHFNELERYWVNKPYACVIIFHSRKENEKKYYVIEPYLTDIEI
;
A
#
# COMPACT_ATOMS: atom_id res chain seq x y z
N MET A 1 -29.81 89.22 17.94
CA MET A 1 -28.62 89.66 18.71
C MET A 1 -27.51 88.69 18.39
N ALA A 2 -26.39 89.21 17.93
CA ALA A 2 -25.16 88.49 17.66
C ALA A 2 -24.21 88.64 18.85
N ILE A 3 -23.54 87.55 19.21
CA ILE A 3 -22.21 87.46 19.87
C ILE A 3 -21.64 86.16 19.28
N ASP A 4 -20.78 86.19 18.27
CA ASP A 4 -19.33 86.50 18.26
C ASP A 4 -18.50 85.62 19.21
N ASP A 5 -17.99 84.55 18.62
CA ASP A 5 -16.61 84.05 18.57
C ASP A 5 -15.65 84.34 19.75
N THR A 6 -15.09 83.28 20.34
CA THR A 6 -13.66 83.21 20.65
C THR A 6 -13.22 81.74 20.79
N GLY A 7 -12.35 81.30 19.89
CA GLY A 7 -11.84 79.94 19.83
C GLY A 7 -10.58 79.66 20.66
N GLY A 8 -10.10 78.42 20.47
CA GLY A 8 -8.68 78.06 20.55
C GLY A 8 -8.28 77.16 21.72
N GLY A 9 -7.85 75.93 21.43
CA GLY A 9 -7.04 75.12 22.34
C GLY A 9 -7.18 73.62 22.13
N GLU A 10 -6.24 73.05 21.37
CA GLU A 10 -6.06 71.64 21.04
C GLU A 10 -6.06 70.68 22.25
N SER A 11 -6.62 69.49 22.08
CA SER A 11 -6.09 68.28 22.73
C SER A 11 -6.52 67.01 22.00
N ASP A 12 -5.51 66.38 21.41
CA ASP A 12 -5.33 64.95 21.11
C ASP A 12 -6.51 64.13 20.56
N GLN A 13 -6.32 63.77 19.29
CA GLN A 13 -6.85 62.56 18.69
C GLN A 13 -6.48 61.34 19.54
N VAL A 14 -7.46 60.78 20.24
CA VAL A 14 -7.37 59.43 20.78
C VAL A 14 -7.55 58.46 19.62
N ASN A 15 -6.46 58.15 18.92
CA ASN A 15 -6.41 57.03 17.99
C ASN A 15 -5.70 55.87 18.70
N GLY A 16 -6.49 54.93 19.21
CA GLY A 16 -5.99 53.79 19.98
C GLY A 16 -6.89 52.57 19.80
N GLY A 17 -7.31 52.30 18.57
CA GLY A 17 -7.90 51.02 18.17
C GLY A 17 -6.88 50.25 17.34
N GLY A 18 -5.98 49.52 18.01
CA GLY A 18 -5.09 48.57 17.34
C GLY A 18 -5.85 47.28 17.06
N ASN A 19 -6.23 47.07 15.80
CA ASN A 19 -6.71 45.78 15.31
C ASN A 19 -5.61 44.73 15.52
N LEU A 20 -5.94 43.66 16.25
CA LEU A 20 -5.17 42.41 16.27
C LEU A 20 -5.29 41.78 14.87
N THR A 21 -4.33 42.08 14.00
CA THR A 21 -4.17 41.34 12.75
C THR A 21 -3.55 40.00 13.08
N ASP A 22 -4.22 38.94 12.65
CA ASP A 22 -3.87 37.52 12.79
C ASP A 22 -2.67 37.16 11.87
N GLU A 23 -1.57 37.91 11.99
CA GLU A 23 -0.33 37.60 11.26
C GLU A 23 0.42 36.47 11.98
N PRO A 24 0.91 35.45 11.25
CA PRO A 24 1.66 34.35 11.83
C PRO A 24 2.98 34.87 12.40
N VAL A 25 3.10 34.83 13.72
CA VAL A 25 4.28 35.26 14.45
C VAL A 25 5.45 34.31 14.16
N ARG A 26 6.56 34.84 13.61
CA ARG A 26 7.80 34.09 13.40
C ARG A 26 8.67 34.11 14.66
N VAL A 27 9.32 32.97 14.94
CA VAL A 27 10.27 32.85 16.06
C VAL A 27 11.38 33.88 15.90
N GLY A 28 11.47 34.82 16.85
CA GLY A 28 12.48 35.89 16.88
C GLY A 28 11.95 37.29 16.53
N GLU A 29 10.75 37.41 15.98
CA GLU A 29 10.14 38.73 15.68
C GLU A 29 9.26 39.25 16.82
N TYR A 30 8.58 38.34 17.54
CA TYR A 30 7.78 38.69 18.71
C TYR A 30 8.55 38.49 20.00
N THR A 31 8.65 39.53 20.80
CA THR A 31 9.48 39.55 22.00
C THR A 31 8.66 39.62 23.29
N TRP A 32 9.32 39.36 24.42
CA TRP A 32 8.71 39.54 25.74
C TRP A 32 8.27 40.98 26.01
N ASP A 33 8.88 41.97 25.35
CA ASP A 33 8.49 43.37 25.48
C ASP A 33 7.20 43.67 24.71
N ASP A 34 6.93 42.96 23.61
CA ASP A 34 5.69 43.06 22.85
C ASP A 34 4.54 42.43 23.63
N LEU A 35 4.73 41.20 24.14
CA LEU A 35 3.76 40.53 25.02
C LEU A 35 3.43 41.38 26.26
N ARG A 36 4.45 42.03 26.84
CA ARG A 36 4.25 42.92 28.00
C ARG A 36 3.38 44.12 27.65
N ARG A 37 3.57 44.73 26.48
CA ARG A 37 2.77 45.89 26.04
C ARG A 37 1.33 45.53 25.77
N GLU A 38 1.07 44.30 25.33
CA GLU A 38 -0.26 43.83 24.94
C GLU A 38 -1.08 43.29 26.10
N VAL A 39 -0.47 42.55 27.04
CA VAL A 39 -1.20 41.69 28.00
C VAL A 39 -0.92 42.03 29.47
N HIS A 40 -0.06 43.00 29.77
CA HIS A 40 0.32 43.30 31.16
C HIS A 40 -0.05 44.73 31.60
N ASP A 41 -1.11 44.86 32.40
CA ASP A 41 -1.73 46.15 32.80
C ASP A 41 -1.01 46.95 33.90
N GLY A 42 0.22 46.58 34.26
CA GLY A 42 1.11 47.37 35.13
C GLY A 42 1.68 46.60 36.33
N GLY A 43 2.85 47.03 36.82
CA GLY A 43 3.61 46.32 37.87
C GLY A 43 4.90 45.66 37.37
N ARG A 44 5.55 44.85 38.22
CA ARG A 44 6.76 44.09 37.86
C ARG A 44 6.36 42.96 36.91
N PHE A 45 6.92 42.98 35.70
CA PHE A 45 6.70 41.93 34.72
C PHE A 45 7.36 40.63 35.16
N ASP A 46 6.55 39.64 35.51
CA ASP A 46 6.99 38.31 35.92
C ASP A 46 6.58 37.28 34.86
N ARG A 47 7.59 36.75 34.15
CA ARG A 47 7.39 35.77 33.08
C ARG A 47 6.87 34.43 33.61
N SER A 48 7.12 34.11 34.88
CA SER A 48 6.70 32.84 35.46
C SER A 48 5.18 32.71 35.55
N VAL A 49 4.47 33.84 35.73
CA VAL A 49 3.00 33.89 35.77
C VAL A 49 2.38 33.51 34.43
N TYR A 50 3.02 33.88 33.32
CA TYR A 50 2.54 33.57 31.97
C TYR A 50 2.94 32.18 31.51
N LEU A 51 4.13 31.72 31.89
CA LEU A 51 4.64 30.39 31.54
C LEU A 51 4.02 29.29 32.42
N GLY A 52 3.54 29.62 33.62
CA GLY A 52 3.15 28.65 34.64
C GLY A 52 4.34 27.93 35.29
N PHE A 53 5.57 28.41 35.05
CA PHE A 53 6.81 27.90 35.60
C PHE A 53 7.94 28.94 35.53
N GLU A 54 9.00 28.74 36.30
CA GLU A 54 10.15 29.65 36.31
C GLU A 54 10.91 29.63 34.97
N PRO A 55 11.16 30.77 34.31
CA PRO A 55 11.80 30.80 32.98
C PRO A 55 13.16 30.08 32.91
N ARG A 56 13.88 29.97 34.03
CA ARG A 56 15.16 29.26 34.14
C ARG A 56 14.99 27.73 34.03
N GLU A 57 13.80 27.21 34.30
CA GLU A 57 13.46 25.79 34.16
C GLU A 57 13.09 25.43 32.72
N LEU A 58 12.98 26.40 31.80
CA LEU A 58 12.58 26.13 30.41
C LEU A 58 13.48 25.08 29.75
N SER A 59 14.79 25.21 29.90
CA SER A 59 15.75 24.24 29.33
C SER A 59 15.55 22.85 29.92
N GLN A 60 15.43 22.76 31.25
CA GLN A 60 15.20 21.50 31.94
C GLN A 60 13.90 20.84 31.47
N ARG A 61 12.81 21.60 31.38
CA ARG A 61 11.51 21.10 30.92
C ARG A 61 11.55 20.62 29.48
N LEU A 62 12.26 21.33 28.60
CA LEU A 62 12.45 20.90 27.21
C LEU A 62 13.28 19.61 27.13
N GLU A 63 14.33 19.48 27.93
CA GLU A 63 15.15 18.26 28.02
C GLU A 63 14.35 17.07 28.57
N ASP A 64 13.56 17.29 29.63
CA ASP A 64 12.69 16.27 30.23
C ASP A 64 11.62 15.82 29.23
N ALA A 65 10.99 16.76 28.53
CA ALA A 65 9.99 16.47 27.50
C ALA A 65 10.60 15.72 26.31
N ALA A 66 11.78 16.12 25.83
CA ALA A 66 12.49 15.42 24.77
C ALA A 66 12.88 14.00 25.18
N SER A 67 13.29 13.80 26.44
CA SER A 67 13.62 12.49 26.99
C SER A 67 12.40 11.58 27.10
N ALA A 68 11.28 12.12 27.57
CA ALA A 68 9.99 11.41 27.59
C ALA A 68 9.54 11.05 26.16
N GLY A 69 9.70 11.97 25.20
CA GLY A 69 9.43 11.74 23.78
C GLY A 69 10.22 10.57 23.23
N LYS A 70 11.54 10.53 23.43
CA LYS A 70 12.40 9.39 23.02
C LYS A 70 11.96 8.06 23.64
N THR A 71 11.53 8.09 24.89
CA THR A 71 11.06 6.89 25.60
C THR A 71 9.79 6.32 24.96
N LEU A 72 8.88 7.19 24.49
CA LEU A 72 7.67 6.79 23.79
C LEU A 72 7.94 6.42 22.33
N GLN A 73 8.91 7.07 21.69
CA GLN A 73 9.27 6.87 20.29
C GLN A 73 9.93 5.51 20.05
N ALA A 74 10.83 5.06 20.94
CA ALA A 74 11.54 3.79 20.78
C ALA A 74 10.64 2.56 20.54
N PRO A 75 9.61 2.27 21.35
CA PRO A 75 8.73 1.12 21.09
C PRO A 75 7.85 1.30 19.84
N PHE A 76 7.58 2.54 19.44
CA PHE A 76 6.83 2.83 18.22
C PHE A 76 7.67 2.61 16.97
N GLU A 77 8.95 3.02 16.99
CA GLU A 77 9.92 2.72 15.93
C GLU A 77 10.15 1.22 15.78
N GLU A 78 10.23 0.49 16.89
CA GLU A 78 10.32 -0.98 16.88
C GLU A 78 9.08 -1.62 16.25
N TYR A 79 7.88 -1.14 16.60
CA TYR A 79 6.63 -1.62 15.99
C TYR A 79 6.58 -1.36 14.48
N LEU A 80 7.05 -0.17 14.05
CA LEU A 80 7.03 0.23 12.64
C LEU A 80 8.16 -0.36 11.80
N ASP A 81 9.10 -1.09 12.39
CA ASP A 81 10.23 -1.67 11.66
C ASP A 81 9.74 -2.75 10.66
N PRO A 82 9.80 -2.48 9.34
CA PRO A 82 9.30 -3.40 8.32
C PRO A 82 10.11 -4.70 8.25
N THR A 83 11.33 -4.73 8.78
CA THR A 83 12.15 -5.94 8.81
C THR A 83 11.67 -6.94 9.85
N THR A 84 10.92 -6.48 10.85
CA THR A 84 10.39 -7.31 11.93
C THR A 84 8.88 -7.55 11.79
N THR A 85 8.17 -6.65 11.11
CA THR A 85 6.72 -6.74 10.92
C THR A 85 6.37 -7.53 9.65
N PRO A 86 5.67 -8.68 9.75
CA PRO A 86 5.31 -9.47 8.59
C PRO A 86 4.22 -8.78 7.75
N VAL A 87 4.33 -8.91 6.42
CA VAL A 87 3.32 -8.42 5.48
C VAL A 87 2.10 -9.34 5.50
N ALA A 88 1.20 -9.10 6.46
CA ALA A 88 -0.01 -9.86 6.67
C ALA A 88 -1.20 -8.95 6.98
N LYS A 89 -2.40 -9.41 6.62
CA LYS A 89 -3.66 -8.73 6.92
C LYS A 89 -3.77 -8.48 8.43
N ASP A 90 -4.27 -7.31 8.80
CA ASP A 90 -4.44 -6.82 10.18
C ASP A 90 -3.13 -6.61 10.97
N ILE A 91 -1.96 -6.85 10.36
CA ILE A 91 -0.64 -6.64 10.97
C ILE A 91 0.09 -5.50 10.25
N TYR A 92 0.18 -5.59 8.92
CA TYR A 92 0.81 -4.57 8.10
C TYR A 92 -0.19 -3.45 7.78
N THR A 93 0.17 -2.23 8.15
CA THR A 93 -0.68 -1.05 8.05
C THR A 93 -0.06 0.00 7.13
N TRP A 94 -0.84 1.03 6.77
CA TRP A 94 -0.32 2.15 5.98
C TRP A 94 0.87 2.86 6.62
N GLU A 95 1.00 2.87 7.94
CA GLU A 95 2.17 3.46 8.59
C GLU A 95 3.44 2.63 8.34
N HIS A 96 3.35 1.30 8.29
CA HIS A 96 4.47 0.45 7.88
C HIS A 96 4.83 0.69 6.42
N PHE A 97 3.81 0.77 5.55
CA PHE A 97 4.00 1.09 4.14
C PHE A 97 4.70 2.43 3.93
N LYS A 98 4.31 3.47 4.70
CA LYS A 98 4.92 4.79 4.61
C LYS A 98 6.41 4.77 4.98
N GLN A 99 6.83 3.95 5.96
CA GLN A 99 8.25 3.80 6.30
C GLN A 99 9.09 3.27 5.14
N GLU A 100 8.53 2.40 4.32
CA GLU A 100 9.25 1.78 3.21
C GLU A 100 9.20 2.61 1.93
N TYR A 101 8.07 3.29 1.65
CA TYR A 101 7.79 3.83 0.31
C TYR A 101 7.44 5.32 0.25
N TYR A 102 7.23 5.98 1.39
CA TYR A 102 6.82 7.39 1.41
C TYR A 102 7.83 8.28 2.13
N TYR A 103 8.33 7.87 3.30
CA TYR A 103 9.32 8.66 4.01
C TYR A 103 10.70 8.58 3.32
N GLU A 104 11.34 9.74 3.13
CA GLU A 104 12.71 9.85 2.63
C GLU A 104 13.64 10.05 3.83
N ASP A 105 14.46 9.04 4.14
CA ASP A 105 15.36 9.03 5.31
C ASP A 105 14.65 9.36 6.64
N GLY A 106 13.41 8.88 6.81
CA GLY A 106 12.56 9.12 7.99
C GLY A 106 11.92 10.52 8.04
N SER A 107 12.05 11.31 6.96
CA SER A 107 11.42 12.62 6.82
C SER A 107 10.27 12.59 5.81
N LEU A 108 9.33 13.52 5.96
CA LEU A 108 8.24 13.72 4.99
C LEU A 108 8.84 14.18 3.64
N PRO A 109 8.48 13.52 2.53
CA PRO A 109 8.94 13.91 1.20
C PRO A 109 8.44 15.33 0.86
N ARG A 110 9.28 16.08 0.16
CA ARG A 110 8.98 17.47 -0.23
C ARG A 110 9.18 17.68 -1.72
N ASP A 111 8.36 18.55 -2.29
CA ASP A 111 8.48 18.94 -3.69
C ASP A 111 9.61 19.97 -3.93
N SER A 112 9.76 20.41 -5.18
CA SER A 112 10.75 21.41 -5.57
C SER A 112 10.57 22.79 -4.92
N ASP A 113 9.36 23.10 -4.47
CA ASP A 113 9.01 24.36 -3.81
C ASP A 113 9.15 24.24 -2.27
N GLY A 114 9.45 23.04 -1.77
CA GLY A 114 9.64 22.74 -0.36
C GLY A 114 8.35 22.39 0.37
N GLU A 115 7.24 22.21 -0.34
CA GLU A 115 5.95 21.81 0.23
C GLU A 115 5.92 20.30 0.48
N VAL A 116 5.20 19.86 1.51
CA VAL A 116 5.08 18.44 1.84
C VAL A 116 4.18 17.76 0.82
N ILE A 117 4.69 16.71 0.17
CA ILE A 117 3.90 15.89 -0.75
C ILE A 117 2.96 15.04 0.10
N PRO A 118 1.62 15.17 0.00
CA PRO A 118 0.70 14.39 0.80
C PRO A 118 0.73 12.92 0.37
N PHE A 119 0.54 12.03 1.33
CA PHE A 119 0.39 10.61 1.05
C PHE A 119 -1.00 10.33 0.46
N ASP A 120 -1.03 9.77 -0.76
CA ASP A 120 -2.25 9.32 -1.43
C ASP A 120 -2.21 7.80 -1.63
N GLU A 121 -3.04 7.09 -0.87
CA GLU A 121 -3.19 5.63 -0.95
C GLU A 121 -3.66 5.18 -2.34
N SER A 122 -4.47 6.00 -3.02
CA SER A 122 -5.07 5.65 -4.31
C SER A 122 -4.06 5.61 -5.45
N GLU A 123 -2.97 6.38 -5.35
CA GLU A 123 -1.86 6.37 -6.31
C GLU A 123 -1.15 5.01 -6.30
N TYR A 124 -0.94 4.43 -5.11
CA TYR A 124 -0.30 3.12 -4.96
C TYR A 124 -1.23 1.96 -5.33
N LEU A 125 -2.52 2.06 -4.99
CA LEU A 125 -3.50 1.02 -5.28
C LEU A 125 -3.99 1.05 -6.74
N ASN A 126 -3.88 2.18 -7.43
CA ASN A 126 -4.55 2.45 -8.72
C ASN A 126 -6.09 2.35 -8.63
N PHE A 127 -6.65 2.52 -7.43
CA PHE A 127 -8.09 2.60 -7.15
C PHE A 127 -8.33 3.18 -5.75
N ASP A 128 -9.57 3.60 -5.49
CA ASP A 128 -9.97 4.15 -4.19
C ASP A 128 -9.85 3.10 -3.05
N PRO A 129 -9.09 3.37 -1.97
CA PRO A 129 -8.94 2.44 -0.85
C PRO A 129 -10.26 1.94 -0.25
N GLU A 130 -11.34 2.74 -0.27
CA GLU A 130 -12.67 2.34 0.21
C GLU A 130 -13.27 1.18 -0.59
N HIS A 131 -12.76 0.92 -1.80
CA HIS A 131 -13.21 -0.17 -2.67
C HIS A 131 -12.34 -1.42 -2.59
N THR A 132 -11.34 -1.47 -1.69
CA THR A 132 -10.45 -2.63 -1.55
C THR A 132 -11.22 -3.93 -1.32
N GLU A 133 -12.17 -3.94 -0.39
CA GLU A 133 -12.96 -5.13 -0.08
C GLU A 133 -13.81 -5.58 -1.28
N ASN A 134 -14.49 -4.65 -1.95
CA ASN A 134 -15.28 -4.94 -3.14
C ASN A 134 -14.43 -5.51 -4.28
N LYS A 135 -13.22 -4.98 -4.48
CA LYS A 135 -12.29 -5.48 -5.50
C LYS A 135 -11.76 -6.87 -5.18
N LEU A 136 -11.42 -7.12 -3.92
CA LEU A 136 -10.97 -8.45 -3.48
C LEU A 136 -12.10 -9.48 -3.62
N SER A 137 -13.33 -9.12 -3.24
CA SER A 137 -14.49 -9.99 -3.43
C SER A 137 -14.73 -10.30 -4.92
N ALA A 138 -14.67 -9.30 -5.80
CA ALA A 138 -14.82 -9.54 -7.23
C ALA A 138 -13.68 -10.40 -7.81
N ALA A 139 -12.46 -10.24 -7.30
CA ALA A 139 -11.32 -11.07 -7.70
C ALA A 139 -11.47 -12.52 -7.21
N GLU A 140 -12.00 -12.73 -6.00
CA GLU A 140 -12.34 -14.05 -5.48
C GLU A 140 -13.37 -14.74 -6.37
N ASP A 141 -14.47 -14.05 -6.70
CA ASP A 141 -15.52 -14.60 -7.58
C ASP A 141 -14.95 -15.04 -8.93
N ILE A 142 -14.14 -14.18 -9.57
CA ILE A 142 -13.49 -14.49 -10.85
C ILE A 142 -12.52 -15.67 -10.71
N ALA A 143 -11.75 -15.71 -9.62
CA ALA A 143 -10.80 -16.80 -9.38
C ALA A 143 -11.52 -18.13 -9.17
N SER A 144 -12.64 -18.14 -8.45
CA SER A 144 -13.49 -19.32 -8.25
C SER A 144 -14.10 -19.79 -9.57
N GLU A 145 -14.68 -18.89 -10.37
CA GLU A 145 -15.23 -19.23 -11.69
C GLU A 145 -14.14 -19.78 -12.62
N LEU A 146 -12.96 -19.15 -12.64
CA LEU A 146 -11.83 -19.63 -13.44
C LEU A 146 -11.34 -21.00 -12.96
N HIS A 147 -11.29 -21.23 -11.64
CA HIS A 147 -10.89 -22.51 -11.09
C HIS A 147 -11.86 -23.63 -11.50
N GLU A 148 -13.17 -23.40 -11.36
CA GLU A 148 -14.20 -24.33 -11.83
C GLU A 148 -14.09 -24.57 -13.34
N TYR A 149 -13.88 -23.50 -14.12
CA TYR A 149 -13.68 -23.63 -15.56
C TYR A 149 -12.46 -24.49 -15.89
N VAL A 150 -11.31 -24.27 -15.22
CA VAL A 150 -10.10 -25.09 -15.44
C VAL A 150 -10.35 -26.55 -15.07
N ASP A 151 -10.98 -26.83 -13.93
CA ASP A 151 -11.29 -28.18 -13.47
C ASP A 151 -12.22 -28.94 -14.42
N GLU A 152 -13.16 -28.24 -15.06
CA GLU A 152 -14.06 -28.83 -16.06
C GLU A 152 -13.40 -29.00 -17.44
N ASN A 153 -12.47 -28.11 -17.80
CA ASN A 153 -11.93 -28.00 -19.16
C ASN A 153 -10.53 -28.59 -19.35
N THR A 154 -9.87 -29.02 -18.28
CA THR A 154 -8.51 -29.57 -18.33
C THR A 154 -8.43 -30.96 -17.71
N VAL A 155 -7.47 -31.76 -18.14
CA VAL A 155 -7.21 -33.07 -17.51
C VAL A 155 -6.33 -32.93 -16.27
N ASP A 156 -6.63 -33.71 -15.24
CA ASP A 156 -5.83 -33.74 -14.01
C ASP A 156 -4.53 -34.52 -14.27
N VAL A 157 -3.39 -33.83 -14.15
CA VAL A 157 -2.06 -34.39 -14.40
C VAL A 157 -1.35 -34.75 -13.11
N ASN A 158 -0.57 -35.82 -13.15
CA ASN A 158 0.11 -36.32 -11.98
C ASN A 158 1.24 -35.34 -11.56
N PRO A 159 1.18 -34.71 -10.37
CA PRO A 159 2.19 -33.74 -9.94
C PRO A 159 3.58 -34.35 -9.70
N GLU A 160 3.69 -35.67 -9.61
CA GLU A 160 4.98 -36.36 -9.53
C GLU A 160 5.70 -36.46 -10.88
N LEU A 161 5.01 -36.15 -11.99
CA LEU A 161 5.56 -36.15 -13.33
C LEU A 161 5.89 -34.72 -13.76
N ASP A 162 7.14 -34.46 -14.11
CA ASP A 162 7.57 -33.18 -14.66
C ASP A 162 7.07 -33.04 -16.11
N GLU A 163 5.96 -32.32 -16.29
CA GLU A 163 5.35 -32.10 -17.59
C GLU A 163 6.24 -31.27 -18.53
N ASP A 164 6.89 -30.24 -17.99
CA ASP A 164 7.74 -29.33 -18.76
C ASP A 164 8.99 -30.06 -19.25
N GLU A 165 9.62 -30.88 -18.40
CA GLU A 165 10.72 -31.74 -18.81
C GLU A 165 10.27 -32.78 -19.85
N PHE A 166 9.10 -33.38 -19.65
CA PHE A 166 8.59 -34.41 -20.57
C PHE A 166 8.39 -33.86 -21.99
N PHE A 167 7.76 -32.69 -22.10
CA PHE A 167 7.51 -31.98 -23.37
C PHE A 167 8.66 -31.07 -23.80
N SER A 168 9.86 -31.28 -23.28
CA SER A 168 11.08 -30.63 -23.74
C SER A 168 11.98 -31.58 -24.54
N THR A 169 12.65 -31.02 -25.54
CA THR A 169 13.73 -31.67 -26.30
C THR A 169 15.05 -31.55 -25.54
N ARG A 170 16.09 -32.26 -26.01
CA ARG A 170 17.43 -32.20 -25.40
C ARG A 170 18.03 -30.79 -25.36
N ASP A 171 17.64 -29.94 -26.30
CA ASP A 171 18.12 -28.56 -26.41
C ASP A 171 17.20 -27.57 -25.67
N GLY A 172 16.18 -28.06 -24.94
CA GLY A 172 15.25 -27.24 -24.15
C GLY A 172 14.10 -26.62 -24.95
N HIS A 173 13.91 -26.99 -26.22
CA HIS A 173 12.74 -26.56 -27.01
C HIS A 173 11.54 -27.46 -26.75
N THR A 174 10.32 -26.92 -26.81
CA THR A 174 9.07 -27.69 -26.70
C THR A 174 8.98 -28.77 -27.81
N THR A 175 8.46 -29.94 -27.48
CA THR A 175 8.19 -31.03 -28.41
C THR A 175 7.01 -30.72 -29.34
N VAL A 176 6.88 -31.48 -30.43
CA VAL A 176 5.80 -31.27 -31.41
C VAL A 176 4.45 -31.59 -30.79
N VAL A 177 4.32 -32.74 -30.13
CA VAL A 177 3.22 -33.00 -29.21
C VAL A 177 3.48 -32.28 -27.89
N ASN A 178 2.48 -31.59 -27.36
CA ASN A 178 2.55 -30.89 -26.09
C ASN A 178 1.21 -30.97 -25.32
N ARG A 179 1.09 -30.20 -24.22
CA ARG A 179 -0.11 -30.16 -23.37
C ARG A 179 -1.38 -29.83 -24.14
N TYR A 180 -1.32 -28.95 -25.14
CA TYR A 180 -2.47 -28.62 -25.97
C TYR A 180 -3.05 -29.84 -26.69
N ASP A 181 -2.19 -30.68 -27.27
CA ASP A 181 -2.62 -31.87 -28.01
C ASP A 181 -3.27 -32.90 -27.09
N LEU A 182 -2.75 -33.04 -25.86
CA LEU A 182 -3.38 -33.83 -24.81
C LEU A 182 -4.80 -33.36 -24.52
N GLU A 183 -4.97 -32.06 -24.31
CA GLU A 183 -6.27 -31.48 -24.01
C GLU A 183 -7.26 -31.58 -25.17
N LYS A 184 -6.77 -31.66 -26.42
CA LYS A 184 -7.61 -31.87 -27.61
C LYS A 184 -7.96 -33.33 -27.85
N ALA A 185 -7.09 -34.27 -27.47
CA ALA A 185 -7.32 -35.70 -27.63
C ALA A 185 -8.38 -36.25 -26.64
N VAL A 186 -8.52 -35.64 -25.46
CA VAL A 186 -9.47 -36.09 -24.43
C VAL A 186 -10.83 -35.39 -24.59
N PRO A 187 -11.94 -36.14 -24.74
CA PRO A 187 -13.27 -35.54 -24.83
C PRO A 187 -13.63 -34.74 -23.57
N GLN A 188 -14.21 -33.55 -23.78
CA GLN A 188 -14.58 -32.61 -22.71
C GLN A 188 -15.35 -33.27 -21.55
N SER A 189 -16.38 -34.06 -21.86
CA SER A 189 -17.24 -34.71 -20.86
C SER A 189 -16.54 -35.77 -19.99
N LYS A 190 -15.27 -36.07 -20.26
CA LYS A 190 -14.47 -37.06 -19.53
C LYS A 190 -13.34 -36.44 -18.72
N LYS A 191 -12.93 -35.20 -19.00
CA LYS A 191 -11.73 -34.58 -18.42
C LYS A 191 -11.76 -34.53 -16.89
N SER A 192 -12.84 -34.02 -16.32
CA SER A 192 -13.04 -33.94 -14.86
C SER A 192 -13.08 -35.29 -14.13
N HIS A 193 -13.12 -36.40 -14.86
CA HIS A 193 -13.12 -37.75 -14.30
C HIS A 193 -11.80 -38.48 -14.48
N PHE A 194 -10.83 -37.90 -15.20
CA PHE A 194 -9.57 -38.56 -15.53
C PHE A 194 -8.45 -38.00 -14.69
N ASN A 195 -7.73 -38.90 -14.04
CA ASN A 195 -6.50 -38.57 -13.32
C ASN A 195 -5.36 -39.32 -14.00
N GLU A 196 -4.33 -38.57 -14.41
CA GLU A 196 -3.15 -39.17 -15.00
C GLU A 196 -2.43 -40.08 -14.00
N LEU A 197 -2.03 -41.26 -14.47
CA LEU A 197 -1.18 -42.17 -13.71
C LEU A 197 0.26 -42.09 -14.22
N GLU A 198 0.43 -42.27 -15.53
CA GLU A 198 1.72 -42.41 -16.18
C GLU A 198 1.67 -41.83 -17.60
N ARG A 199 2.81 -41.31 -18.06
CA ARG A 199 3.07 -40.97 -19.46
C ARG A 199 4.40 -41.50 -19.93
N TYR A 200 4.48 -41.86 -21.21
CA TYR A 200 5.73 -42.23 -21.85
C TYR A 200 5.70 -41.95 -23.35
N TRP A 201 6.89 -41.71 -23.92
CA TRP A 201 7.06 -41.51 -25.35
C TRP A 201 6.95 -42.84 -26.10
N VAL A 202 6.16 -42.86 -27.17
CA VAL A 202 6.18 -43.95 -28.16
C VAL A 202 7.01 -43.58 -29.38
N ASN A 203 6.98 -42.31 -29.78
CA ASN A 203 7.78 -41.76 -30.86
C ASN A 203 8.10 -40.29 -30.59
N LYS A 204 9.12 -40.01 -29.75
CA LYS A 204 9.53 -38.63 -29.44
C LYS A 204 10.09 -37.94 -30.69
N PRO A 205 9.69 -36.70 -31.02
CA PRO A 205 8.83 -35.75 -30.28
C PRO A 205 7.34 -35.70 -30.74
N TYR A 206 6.88 -36.69 -31.51
CA TYR A 206 5.61 -36.64 -32.24
C TYR A 206 4.45 -37.33 -31.53
N ALA A 207 4.69 -38.40 -30.76
CA ALA A 207 3.61 -39.15 -30.13
C ALA A 207 3.99 -39.73 -28.77
N CYS A 208 3.08 -39.63 -27.81
CA CYS A 208 3.18 -40.23 -26.50
C CYS A 208 1.89 -40.98 -26.13
N VAL A 209 1.98 -41.84 -25.12
CA VAL A 209 0.81 -42.48 -24.51
C VAL A 209 0.67 -41.95 -23.09
N ILE A 210 -0.57 -41.60 -22.74
CA ILE A 210 -0.94 -41.20 -21.39
C ILE A 210 -2.00 -42.17 -20.88
N ILE A 211 -1.77 -42.68 -19.66
CA ILE A 211 -2.65 -43.62 -18.98
C ILE A 211 -3.44 -42.84 -17.93
N PHE A 212 -4.76 -42.80 -18.09
CA PHE A 212 -5.67 -42.18 -17.14
C PHE A 212 -6.39 -43.25 -16.29
N HIS A 213 -6.59 -42.98 -15.02
CA HIS A 213 -7.61 -43.63 -14.20
C HIS A 213 -8.91 -42.84 -14.29
N SER A 214 -9.98 -43.49 -14.77
CA SER A 214 -11.32 -42.91 -14.79
C SER A 214 -11.98 -43.10 -13.43
N ARG A 215 -12.20 -42.02 -12.69
CA ARG A 215 -12.94 -42.03 -11.41
C ARG A 215 -14.39 -42.49 -11.57
N LYS A 216 -15.00 -42.20 -12.72
CA LYS A 216 -16.40 -42.54 -13.02
C LYS A 216 -16.62 -44.01 -13.38
N GLU A 217 -15.73 -44.56 -14.20
CA GLU A 217 -15.85 -45.94 -14.70
C GLU A 217 -14.97 -46.93 -13.91
N ASN A 218 -14.10 -46.41 -13.03
CA ASN A 218 -13.12 -47.16 -12.24
C ASN A 218 -12.25 -48.09 -13.10
N GLU A 219 -11.75 -47.58 -14.23
CA GLU A 219 -10.90 -48.32 -15.16
C GLU A 219 -9.71 -47.48 -15.63
N LYS A 220 -8.69 -48.15 -16.17
CA LYS A 220 -7.56 -47.51 -16.82
C LYS A 220 -7.87 -47.33 -18.31
N LYS A 221 -7.70 -46.11 -18.82
CA LYS A 221 -7.87 -45.80 -20.24
C LYS A 221 -6.55 -45.32 -20.81
N TYR A 222 -6.23 -45.79 -22.02
CA TYR A 222 -5.01 -45.46 -22.73
C TYR A 222 -5.33 -44.48 -23.85
N TYR A 223 -4.66 -43.34 -23.86
CA TYR A 223 -4.79 -42.33 -24.90
C TYR A 223 -3.46 -42.20 -25.62
N VAL A 224 -3.50 -42.39 -26.94
CA VAL A 224 -2.38 -42.05 -27.82
C VAL A 224 -2.56 -40.57 -28.18
N ILE A 225 -1.55 -39.77 -27.88
CA ILE A 225 -1.55 -38.33 -28.14
C ILE A 225 -0.63 -38.07 -29.33
N GLU A 226 -1.18 -37.44 -30.35
CA GLU A 226 -0.52 -37.03 -31.59
C GLU A 226 -0.81 -35.54 -31.82
N PRO A 227 -0.03 -34.84 -32.68
CA PRO A 227 -0.22 -33.41 -32.88
C PRO A 227 -1.62 -33.15 -33.43
N TYR A 228 -2.36 -32.27 -32.77
CA TYR A 228 -3.70 -31.91 -33.18
C TYR A 228 -3.65 -31.04 -34.43
N LEU A 229 -4.24 -31.53 -35.52
CA LEU A 229 -4.39 -30.79 -36.77
C LEU A 229 -5.76 -30.14 -36.85
N THR A 230 -5.80 -28.88 -37.24
CA THR A 230 -7.04 -28.17 -37.55
C THR A 230 -7.57 -28.55 -38.93
N ASP A 231 -8.84 -28.24 -39.21
CA ASP A 231 -9.48 -28.59 -40.50
C ASP A 231 -8.75 -28.04 -41.74
N ILE A 232 -7.93 -26.99 -41.59
CA ILE A 232 -7.15 -26.40 -42.69
C ILE A 232 -5.80 -27.09 -42.91
N GLU A 233 -5.35 -27.93 -41.96
CA GLU A 233 -4.07 -28.63 -41.98
C GLU A 233 -4.20 -30.11 -42.41
N ILE A 234 -5.43 -30.61 -42.52
CA ILE A 234 -5.80 -31.96 -42.99
C ILE A 234 -5.88 -31.98 -44.52
#